data_AF-A0A7S0C7E5-F1
#
_entry.id   AF-A0A7S0C7E5-F1
#
_cell.length_a   1.000
_cell.length_b   1.000
_cell.length_c   1.000
_cell.angle_alpha   90.00
_cell.angle_beta   90.00
_cell.angle_gamma   90.00
#
_symmetry.space_group_name_H-M   'P 1'
#
loop_
_entity.id
_entity.type
_entity.pdbx_description
1 polymer ?
#
loop_
_entity_poly.entity_id
_entity_poly.type
_entity_poly.pdbx_seq_one_letter_code
_entity_poly.pdbx_strand_id
1 'polypeptide(L)'
;IGDVLEEKVRDLIEEAREKNRELREKAASTAEDEDLIEVKRYTLQKPNEVLVRLKVDHSGFSTLNNQRFGAKFVGEVANPSDILLFHRRRQTSDTPSVSKSSKSRQSAISNNSEPIPPEDLAEIN
;
A
#
# COMPACT_ATOMS: atom_id res chain seq x y z
N ILE A 1 -21.11 -5.35 -7.49
CA ILE A 1 -19.84 -5.45 -6.71
C ILE A 1 -19.37 -4.08 -6.23
N GLY A 2 -19.45 -3.02 -7.06
CA GLY A 2 -19.03 -1.67 -6.67
C GLY A 2 -19.72 -1.16 -5.41
N ASP A 3 -21.06 -1.27 -5.32
CA ASP A 3 -21.83 -0.76 -4.17
C ASP A 3 -21.49 -1.50 -2.87
N VAL A 4 -21.34 -2.84 -2.95
CA VAL A 4 -20.93 -3.67 -1.80
C VAL A 4 -19.53 -3.29 -1.30
N LEU A 5 -18.60 -3.04 -2.22
CA LEU A 5 -17.25 -2.59 -1.86
C LEU A 5 -17.28 -1.16 -1.29
N GLU A 6 -18.17 -0.31 -1.79
CA GLU A 6 -18.34 1.06 -1.29
C GLU A 6 -18.87 1.07 0.15
N GLU A 7 -19.94 0.31 0.43
CA GLU A 7 -20.47 0.12 1.77
C GLU A 7 -19.38 -0.38 2.72
N LYS A 8 -18.63 -1.41 2.30
CA LYS A 8 -17.58 -1.96 3.16
C LYS A 8 -16.44 -0.98 3.46
N VAL A 9 -16.12 -0.08 2.53
CA VAL A 9 -15.13 0.98 2.76
C VAL A 9 -15.68 2.01 3.75
N ARG A 10 -16.97 2.38 3.66
CA ARG A 10 -17.58 3.32 4.60
C ARG A 10 -17.55 2.78 6.04
N ASP A 11 -17.89 1.51 6.22
CA ASP A 11 -17.81 0.85 7.54
C ASP A 11 -16.38 0.93 8.11
N LEU A 12 -15.37 0.64 7.28
CA LEU A 12 -13.97 0.70 7.71
C LEU A 12 -13.52 2.12 8.06
N ILE A 13 -14.03 3.13 7.34
CA ILE A 13 -13.74 4.53 7.65
C ILE A 13 -14.31 4.91 9.02
N GLU A 14 -15.56 4.51 9.29
CA GLU A 14 -16.23 4.79 10.56
C GLU A 14 -15.51 4.11 11.73
N GLU A 15 -15.22 2.81 11.61
CA GLU A 15 -14.48 2.05 12.61
C GLU A 15 -13.10 2.67 12.89
N ALA A 16 -12.37 3.06 11.84
CA ALA A 16 -11.06 3.67 11.97
C ALA A 16 -11.13 5.04 12.66
N ARG A 17 -12.16 5.85 12.38
CA ARG A 17 -12.36 7.15 13.00
C ARG A 17 -12.69 7.03 14.48
N GLU A 18 -13.58 6.12 14.84
CA GLU A 18 -13.93 5.85 16.23
C GLU A 18 -12.71 5.38 17.04
N LYS A 19 -11.96 4.42 16.50
CA LYS A 19 -10.74 3.94 17.13
C LYS A 19 -9.69 5.04 17.30
N ASN A 20 -9.54 5.93 16.33
CA ASN A 20 -8.63 7.07 16.44
C ASN A 20 -9.08 8.06 17.53
N ARG A 21 -10.39 8.31 17.66
CA ARG A 21 -10.96 9.13 18.74
C ARG A 21 -10.65 8.52 20.11
N GLU A 22 -10.94 7.24 20.31
CA GLU A 22 -10.68 6.52 21.56
C GLU A 22 -9.19 6.54 21.94
N LEU A 23 -8.30 6.27 20.97
CA LEU A 23 -6.85 6.30 21.21
C LEU A 23 -6.36 7.69 21.61
N ARG A 24 -6.94 8.76 21.04
CA ARG A 24 -6.59 10.14 21.40
C ARG A 24 -7.07 10.50 22.79
N GLU A 25 -8.27 10.08 23.18
CA GLU A 25 -8.80 10.28 24.54
C GLU A 25 -7.95 9.54 25.56
N LYS A 26 -7.60 8.27 25.28
CA LYS A 26 -6.72 7.47 26.14
C LYS A 26 -5.32 8.05 26.27
N ALA A 27 -4.75 8.55 25.16
CA ALA A 27 -3.46 9.23 25.18
C ALA A 27 -3.50 10.53 25.99
N ALA A 28 -4.62 11.27 25.96
CA ALA A 28 -4.79 12.47 26.78
C ALA A 28 -4.88 12.12 28.27
N SER A 29 -5.63 11.09 28.67
CA SER A 29 -5.73 10.69 30.09
C SER A 29 -4.42 10.18 30.65
N THR A 30 -3.62 9.44 29.87
CA THR A 30 -2.31 8.94 30.34
C THR A 30 -1.26 10.05 30.44
N ALA A 31 -1.38 11.13 29.65
CA ALA A 31 -0.45 12.26 29.69
C ALA A 31 -0.61 13.16 30.94
N GLU A 32 -1.73 13.06 31.67
CA GLU A 32 -1.95 13.79 32.93
C GLU A 32 -1.24 13.13 34.12
N ASP A 33 -0.85 11.86 34.02
CA ASP A 33 -0.25 11.07 35.10
C ASP A 33 1.30 11.02 35.08
N GLU A 34 1.97 11.34 33.96
CA GLU A 34 3.44 11.34 33.85
C GLU A 34 4.02 12.69 33.44
N ASP A 35 4.65 13.38 34.40
CA ASP A 35 5.55 14.50 34.16
C ASP A 35 6.83 14.02 33.42
N LEU A 36 7.11 14.62 32.27
CA LEU A 36 8.33 14.56 31.43
C LEU A 36 8.44 13.40 30.42
N ILE A 37 8.27 13.75 29.14
CA ILE A 37 9.32 13.68 28.10
C ILE A 37 9.01 14.88 27.18
N GLU A 38 10.03 15.55 26.64
CA GLU A 38 9.91 16.53 25.55
C GLU A 38 9.47 15.79 24.27
N VAL A 39 8.23 15.29 24.25
CA VAL A 39 7.67 14.54 23.14
C VAL A 39 7.52 15.55 22.02
N LYS A 40 8.26 15.36 20.93
CA LYS A 40 8.01 16.07 19.67
C LYS A 40 6.51 16.06 19.44
N ARG A 41 5.87 17.22 19.60
CA ARG A 41 4.43 17.37 19.42
C ARG A 41 4.14 17.19 17.94
N TYR A 42 3.86 15.97 17.52
CA TYR A 42 3.42 15.71 16.16
C TYR A 42 1.98 16.18 16.03
N THR A 43 1.78 17.26 15.30
CA THR A 43 0.43 17.73 14.94
C THR A 43 -0.03 16.94 13.72
N LEU A 44 -1.09 16.15 13.88
CA LEU A 44 -1.78 15.50 12.77
C LEU A 44 -2.37 16.58 11.87
N GLN A 45 -1.83 16.73 10.66
CA GLN A 45 -2.32 17.72 9.69
C GLN A 45 -3.76 17.43 9.24
N LYS A 46 -4.12 16.14 9.15
CA LYS A 46 -5.42 15.70 8.67
C LYS A 46 -5.98 14.58 9.55
N PRO A 47 -6.55 14.93 10.72
CA PRO A 47 -7.02 13.93 11.69
C PRO A 47 -8.24 13.13 11.21
N ASN A 48 -8.96 13.65 10.21
CA ASN A 48 -10.20 13.06 9.70
C ASN A 48 -10.00 12.13 8.50
N GLU A 49 -8.81 12.15 7.88
CA GLU A 49 -8.44 11.27 6.76
C GLU A 49 -7.81 9.99 7.31
N VAL A 50 -8.41 8.84 7.00
CA VAL A 50 -7.95 7.53 7.46
C VAL A 50 -7.25 6.74 6.35
N LEU A 51 -6.36 5.81 6.69
CA LEU A 51 -5.73 4.91 5.73
C LEU A 51 -6.54 3.61 5.62
N VAL A 52 -6.97 3.26 4.41
CA VAL A 52 -7.84 2.08 4.17
C VAL A 52 -7.33 1.25 3.00
N ARG A 53 -7.26 -0.08 3.16
CA ARG A 53 -6.88 -1.01 2.09
C ARG A 53 -7.72 -2.27 2.14
N LEU A 54 -8.39 -2.61 1.06
CA LEU A 54 -9.17 -3.83 0.89
C LEU A 54 -8.48 -4.79 -0.09
N LYS A 55 -8.14 -5.99 0.37
CA LYS A 55 -7.67 -7.06 -0.50
C LYS A 55 -8.86 -7.89 -0.98
N VAL A 56 -9.19 -7.77 -2.27
CA VAL A 56 -10.38 -8.38 -2.87
C VAL A 56 -9.96 -9.54 -3.76
N ASP A 57 -10.49 -10.73 -3.50
CA ASP A 57 -10.45 -11.82 -4.48
C ASP A 57 -11.57 -11.63 -5.49
N HIS A 58 -11.21 -11.46 -6.76
CA HIS A 58 -12.14 -11.19 -7.85
C HIS A 58 -12.29 -12.38 -8.80
N SER A 59 -11.98 -13.59 -8.34
CA SER A 59 -12.17 -14.81 -9.12
C SER A 59 -13.63 -14.95 -9.59
N GLY A 60 -13.87 -14.81 -10.91
CA GLY A 60 -15.21 -14.88 -11.49
C GLY A 60 -15.97 -13.55 -11.59
N PHE A 61 -15.34 -12.43 -11.22
CA PHE A 61 -15.93 -11.08 -11.29
C PHE A 61 -15.01 -10.10 -12.03
N SER A 62 -15.59 -9.05 -12.59
CA SER A 62 -14.83 -7.94 -13.18
C SER A 62 -14.20 -7.06 -12.08
N THR A 63 -13.06 -6.46 -12.39
CA THR A 63 -12.40 -5.48 -11.53
C THR A 63 -12.95 -4.07 -11.77
N LEU A 64 -12.74 -3.18 -10.79
CA LEU A 64 -13.03 -1.76 -10.92
C LEU A 64 -11.74 -0.97 -11.05
N ASN A 65 -11.82 0.22 -11.65
CA ASN A 65 -10.70 1.16 -11.64
C ASN A 65 -10.57 1.78 -10.24
N ASN A 66 -9.42 1.53 -9.59
CA ASN A 66 -9.09 2.06 -8.28
C ASN A 66 -9.21 3.58 -8.18
N GLN A 67 -8.73 4.33 -9.18
CA GLN A 67 -8.78 5.79 -9.14
C GLN A 67 -10.22 6.31 -9.17
N ARG A 68 -11.06 5.74 -10.04
CA ARG A 68 -12.49 6.13 -10.14
C ARG A 68 -13.27 5.76 -8.88
N PHE A 69 -12.96 4.61 -8.30
CA PHE A 69 -13.56 4.17 -7.04
C PHE A 69 -13.12 5.09 -5.88
N GLY A 70 -11.83 5.38 -5.80
CA GLY A 70 -11.23 6.24 -4.78
C GLY A 70 -11.65 7.70 -4.82
N ALA A 71 -12.00 8.21 -5.99
CA ALA A 71 -12.51 9.57 -6.16
C ALA A 71 -13.75 9.86 -5.29
N LYS A 72 -14.53 8.83 -4.94
CA LYS A 72 -15.70 8.94 -4.06
C LYS A 72 -15.36 9.26 -2.60
N PHE A 73 -14.11 9.01 -2.18
CA PHE A 73 -13.67 9.07 -0.78
C PHE A 73 -12.59 10.14 -0.54
N VAL A 74 -12.43 11.08 -1.46
CA VAL A 74 -11.45 12.17 -1.33
C VAL A 74 -11.82 13.05 -0.13
N GLY A 75 -10.85 13.32 0.74
CA GLY A 75 -11.05 14.06 1.99
C GLY A 75 -11.51 13.20 3.18
N GLU A 76 -11.89 11.94 2.93
CA GLU A 76 -12.18 10.96 3.98
C GLU A 76 -11.06 9.94 4.16
N VAL A 77 -10.37 9.61 3.06
CA VAL A 77 -9.30 8.61 3.03
C VAL A 77 -7.99 9.28 2.58
N ALA A 78 -6.89 8.95 3.26
CA ALA A 78 -5.56 9.48 2.97
C ALA A 78 -4.91 8.84 1.74
N ASN A 79 -5.39 7.66 1.30
CA ASN A 79 -4.87 6.92 0.14
C ASN A 79 -5.96 6.64 -0.94
N PRO A 80 -6.54 7.69 -1.57
CA PRO A 80 -7.66 7.52 -2.49
C PRO A 80 -7.33 6.63 -3.71
N SER A 81 -6.12 6.74 -4.27
CA SER A 81 -5.71 5.94 -5.44
C SER A 81 -5.52 4.44 -5.14
N ASP A 82 -5.47 4.07 -3.86
CA ASP A 82 -4.92 2.81 -3.40
C ASP A 82 -5.83 2.12 -2.37
N ILE A 83 -7.14 2.31 -2.46
CA ILE A 83 -8.10 1.69 -1.54
C ILE A 83 -8.25 0.18 -1.83
N LEU A 84 -8.26 -0.25 -3.09
CA LEU A 84 -8.54 -1.63 -3.48
C LEU A 84 -7.29 -2.35 -4.00
N LEU A 85 -7.08 -3.60 -3.56
CA LEU A 85 -6.08 -4.53 -4.08
C LEU A 85 -6.79 -5.76 -4.62
N PHE A 86 -6.98 -5.81 -5.93
CA PHE A 86 -7.54 -6.97 -6.60
C PHE A 86 -6.46 -8.05 -6.75
N HIS A 87 -6.79 -9.27 -6.36
CA HIS A 87 -5.97 -10.45 -6.60
C HIS A 87 -6.84 -11.62 -7.03
N ARG A 88 -6.23 -12.62 -7.67
CA ARG A 88 -6.90 -13.86 -8.04
C ARG A 88 -6.22 -15.01 -7.33
N ARG A 89 -6.97 -15.82 -6.59
CA ARG A 89 -6.41 -17.03 -5.99
C ARG A 89 -6.02 -18.00 -7.11
N ARG A 90 -4.75 -18.45 -7.11
CA ARG A 90 -4.32 -19.54 -8.00
C ARG A 90 -4.95 -20.83 -7.46
N GLN A 91 -5.71 -21.53 -8.29
CA GLN A 91 -6.07 -22.92 -7.97
C GLN A 91 -4.80 -23.74 -8.11
N THR A 92 -4.28 -24.24 -6.99
CA THR A 92 -3.26 -25.29 -7.00
C THR A 92 -3.97 -26.56 -7.45
N SER A 93 -3.93 -26.86 -8.75
CA SER A 93 -4.19 -28.22 -9.19
C SER A 93 -3.09 -29.09 -8.57
N ASP A 94 -3.47 -30.03 -7.69
CA ASP A 94 -2.62 -31.11 -7.19
C ASP A 94 -2.23 -32.05 -8.34
N THR A 95 -1.40 -31.53 -9.25
CA THR A 95 -0.76 -32.26 -10.32
C THR A 95 0.72 -31.92 -10.24
N PRO A 96 1.63 -32.90 -10.04
CA PRO A 96 3.06 -32.64 -10.01
C PRO A 96 3.48 -32.23 -11.43
N SER A 97 3.49 -30.93 -11.71
CA SER A 97 3.94 -30.42 -13.01
C SER A 97 5.46 -30.48 -13.08
N VAL A 98 5.93 -31.60 -13.60
CA VAL A 98 7.22 -31.73 -14.27
C VAL A 98 7.35 -30.60 -15.32
N SER A 99 8.45 -29.85 -15.19
CA SER A 99 9.14 -29.00 -16.17
C SER A 99 8.34 -28.28 -17.28
N LYS A 100 8.36 -26.93 -17.23
CA LYS A 100 8.57 -26.12 -18.44
C LYS A 100 9.62 -25.04 -18.18
N SER A 101 10.83 -25.38 -18.60
CA SER A 101 11.88 -24.52 -19.17
C SER A 101 11.54 -23.03 -19.37
N SER A 102 11.95 -22.18 -18.43
CA SER A 102 12.23 -20.78 -18.73
C SER A 102 13.57 -20.70 -19.47
N LYS A 103 13.47 -20.69 -20.80
CA LYS A 103 14.55 -20.48 -21.74
C LYS A 103 15.24 -19.14 -21.45
N SER A 104 16.56 -19.21 -21.37
CA SER A 104 17.50 -18.10 -21.23
C SER A 104 17.23 -16.97 -22.24
N ARG A 105 17.11 -15.75 -21.73
CA ARG A 105 17.61 -14.56 -22.43
C ARG A 105 18.65 -13.93 -21.51
N GLN A 106 19.89 -14.34 -21.69
CA GLN A 106 21.04 -13.54 -21.29
C GLN A 106 21.00 -12.26 -22.11
N SER A 107 20.72 -11.13 -21.47
CA SER A 107 21.24 -9.83 -21.89
C SER A 107 21.94 -9.26 -20.67
N ALA A 108 23.26 -9.41 -20.69
CA ALA A 108 24.16 -8.92 -19.67
C ALA A 108 24.06 -7.39 -19.59
N ILE A 109 23.51 -6.89 -18.49
CA ILE A 109 23.87 -5.59 -17.93
C ILE A 109 24.20 -5.89 -16.47
N SER A 110 25.45 -6.29 -16.26
CA SER A 110 26.01 -6.43 -14.93
C SER A 110 26.24 -5.03 -14.39
N ASN A 111 25.35 -4.54 -13.52
CA ASN A 111 25.53 -3.28 -12.79
C ASN A 111 26.60 -3.40 -11.69
N ASN A 112 27.69 -4.10 -11.96
CA ASN A 112 28.85 -4.28 -11.09
C ASN A 112 30.11 -4.51 -11.94
N SER A 113 30.35 -3.69 -12.96
CA SER A 113 31.69 -3.53 -13.53
C SER A 113 32.45 -2.51 -12.68
N GLU A 114 33.70 -2.83 -12.36
CA GLU A 114 34.66 -1.91 -11.73
C GLU A 114 34.70 -0.55 -12.46
N PRO A 115 34.91 0.56 -11.74
CA PRO A 115 35.04 1.86 -12.37
C PRO A 115 36.21 1.85 -13.35
N ILE A 116 35.96 2.34 -14.57
CA ILE A 116 36.94 2.39 -15.65
C ILE A 116 38.09 3.34 -15.23
N PRO A 117 39.36 2.91 -15.29
CA PRO A 117 40.50 3.77 -14.99
C PRO A 117 40.56 4.98 -15.95
N PRO A 118 41.04 6.14 -15.48
CA PRO A 118 40.99 7.40 -16.25
C PRO A 118 41.85 7.41 -17.52
N GLU A 119 42.70 6.40 -17.74
CA GLU A 119 43.57 6.30 -18.93
C GLU A 119 42.77 5.99 -20.21
N ASP A 120 41.65 5.26 -20.12
CA ASP A 120 40.86 4.82 -21.28
C ASP A 120 39.89 5.91 -21.82
N LEU A 121 39.80 7.06 -21.15
CA LEU A 121 38.95 8.19 -21.59
C LEU A 121 39.65 9.08 -22.63
N ALA A 122 40.95 8.93 -22.84
CA ALA A 122 41.73 9.76 -23.75
C ALA A 122 41.61 9.35 -25.23
N GLU A 123 41.08 8.16 -25.54
CA GLU A 123 41.03 7.63 -26.91
C GLU A 123 39.70 7.90 -27.65
N ILE A 124 38.77 8.66 -27.05
CA ILE A 124 37.44 8.95 -27.61
C ILE A 124 37.30 10.41 -28.12
N ASN A 125 38.39 11.08 -28.50
CA ASN A 125 38.34 12.35 -29.22
C ASN A 125 39.20 12.35 -30.47
#